data_AF-A0A2H1KK06-F1
#
_entry.id   AF-A0A2H1KK06-F1
#
_cell.length_a   1.000
_cell.length_b   1.000
_cell.length_c   1.000
_cell.angle_alpha   90.00
_cell.angle_beta   90.00
_cell.angle_gamma   90.00
#
_symmetry.space_group_name_H-M   'P 1'
#
loop_
_entity.id
_entity.type
_entity.pdbx_description
1 polymer ?
#
loop_
_entity_poly.entity_id
_entity_poly.type
_entity_poly.pdbx_seq_one_letter_code
_entity_poly.pdbx_strand_id
1 'polypeptide(L)' 'MIRDGRSDDGTWTHDHRLDGDLWFHVDAPVGEPSRWVTLQAQRVLDWWAGTQPVWTSTVAAQ' A
#
# COMPACT_ATOMS: atom_id res chain seq x y z
N MET A 1 -6.58 5.20 11.79
CA MET A 1 -7.35 5.57 10.59
C MET A 1 -6.62 5.00 9.38
N ILE A 2 -7.21 4.07 8.63
CA ILE A 2 -6.68 3.70 7.28
C ILE A 2 -7.65 4.20 6.22
N ARG A 3 -8.96 3.92 6.39
CA ARG A 3 -10.01 4.42 5.49
C ARG A 3 -10.00 5.93 5.36
N ASP A 4 -9.90 6.63 6.48
CA ASP A 4 -10.03 8.08 6.48
C ASP A 4 -8.74 8.81 6.06
N GLY A 5 -7.62 8.08 5.93
CA GLY A 5 -6.39 8.61 5.35
C GLY A 5 -6.36 8.52 3.83
N ARG A 6 -7.40 7.96 3.20
CA ARG A 6 -7.50 7.83 1.75
C ARG A 6 -7.87 9.18 1.14
N SER A 7 -7.03 9.69 0.26
CA SER A 7 -7.31 10.86 -0.59
C SER A 7 -8.43 10.58 -1.59
N ASP A 8 -9.01 11.63 -2.17
CA ASP A 8 -10.10 11.51 -3.16
C ASP A 8 -9.70 10.70 -4.41
N ASP A 9 -8.41 10.71 -4.76
CA ASP A 9 -7.84 9.91 -5.85
C ASP A 9 -7.54 8.45 -5.45
N GLY A 10 -7.82 8.08 -4.21
CA GLY A 10 -7.62 6.74 -3.68
C GLY A 10 -6.19 6.45 -3.19
N THR A 11 -5.31 7.46 -3.12
CA THR A 11 -3.93 7.32 -2.63
C THR A 11 -3.80 7.63 -1.14
N TRP A 12 -2.63 7.29 -0.58
CA TRP A 12 -2.22 7.68 0.77
C TRP A 12 -0.89 8.42 0.72
N THR A 13 -0.80 9.46 1.53
CA THR A 13 0.36 10.32 1.67
C THR A 13 1.49 9.62 2.43
N HIS A 14 2.74 9.94 2.10
CA HIS A 14 3.89 9.58 2.91
C HIS A 14 4.01 10.53 4.11
N ASP A 15 3.57 10.11 5.29
CA ASP A 15 3.49 11.00 6.45
C ASP A 15 4.83 11.27 7.14
N HIS A 16 5.74 10.29 7.13
CA HIS A 16 7.00 10.40 7.83
C HIS A 16 8.12 9.63 7.14
N ARG A 17 9.31 10.23 7.11
CA ARG A 17 10.54 9.61 6.63
C ARG A 17 11.57 9.64 7.75
N LEU A 18 12.27 8.51 7.92
CA LEU A 18 13.39 8.40 8.86
C LEU A 18 14.65 9.06 8.26
N ASP A 19 15.36 9.82 9.08
CA ASP A 19 16.52 10.63 8.67
C ASP A 19 17.84 9.84 8.64
N GLY A 20 17.93 8.85 7.76
CA GLY A 20 19.15 8.05 7.55
C GLY A 20 19.88 8.34 6.24
N ASP A 21 21.18 8.02 6.20
CA ASP A 21 21.95 8.04 4.96
C ASP A 21 21.49 6.91 4.03
N LEU A 22 20.88 7.28 2.92
CA LEU A 22 20.35 6.37 1.91
C LEU A 22 21.02 6.64 0.57
N TRP A 23 21.34 5.58 -0.17
CA TRP A 23 21.85 5.69 -1.53
C TRP A 23 20.86 6.35 -2.48
N PHE A 24 19.56 6.10 -2.30
CA PHE A 24 18.48 6.76 -3.03
C PHE A 24 17.16 6.63 -2.27
N HIS A 25 16.31 7.64 -2.40
CA HIS A 25 14.92 7.57 -1.96
C HIS A 25 14.08 6.94 -3.08
N VAL A 26 13.53 5.76 -2.84
CA VAL A 26 12.72 5.01 -3.83
C VAL A 26 11.28 5.50 -3.88
N ASP A 27 10.74 5.89 -2.73
CA ASP A 27 9.35 6.31 -2.59
C ASP A 27 9.21 7.83 -2.65
N ALA A 28 7.95 8.29 -2.68
CA ALA A 28 7.62 9.72 -2.71
C ALA A 28 8.18 10.50 -1.51
N PRO A 29 8.45 11.81 -1.66
CA PRO A 29 8.73 12.70 -0.54
C PRO A 29 7.63 12.69 0.52
N VAL A 30 7.99 13.18 1.72
CA VAL A 30 6.99 13.41 2.79
C VAL A 30 5.95 14.42 2.30
N GLY A 31 4.67 14.14 2.55
CA GLY A 31 3.56 14.98 2.12
C GLY A 31 3.05 14.69 0.70
N GLU A 32 3.70 13.80 -0.05
CA GLU A 32 3.27 13.39 -1.38
C GLU A 32 2.65 11.97 -1.39
N PRO A 33 1.78 11.64 -2.36
CA PRO A 33 1.23 10.30 -2.51
C PRO A 33 2.32 9.23 -2.63
N SER A 34 2.34 8.27 -1.69
CA SER A 34 3.27 7.15 -1.70
C SER A 34 2.67 5.94 -2.40
N ARG A 35 3.45 5.33 -3.29
CA ARG A 35 3.02 4.08 -3.97
C ARG A 35 3.03 2.91 -3.00
N TRP A 36 4.02 2.85 -2.10
CA TRP A 36 4.14 1.76 -1.15
C TRP A 36 3.09 1.81 -0.05
N VAL A 37 2.83 2.99 0.52
CA VAL A 37 1.77 3.18 1.51
C VAL A 37 0.40 2.90 0.88
N THR A 38 0.15 3.39 -0.34
CA THR A 38 -1.09 3.11 -1.07
C THR A 38 -1.29 1.61 -1.29
N LEU A 39 -0.28 0.89 -1.76
CA LEU A 39 -0.36 -0.56 -1.96
C LEU A 39 -0.66 -1.30 -0.65
N GLN A 40 0.03 -0.95 0.43
CA GLN A 40 -0.18 -1.57 1.75
C GLN A 40 -1.60 -1.30 2.28
N ALA A 41 -2.05 -0.05 2.24
CA ALA A 41 -3.39 0.33 2.68
C ALA A 41 -4.48 -0.39 1.88
N GLN A 42 -4.36 -0.44 0.55
CA GLN A 42 -5.28 -1.19 -0.31
C GLN A 42 -5.32 -2.67 0.06
N ARG A 43 -4.16 -3.34 0.22
CA ARG A 43 -4.12 -4.74 0.65
C ARG A 43 -4.80 -4.96 2.00
N VAL A 44 -4.55 -4.13 2.99
CA VAL A 44 -5.21 -4.27 4.30
C VAL A 44 -6.72 -4.10 4.18
N LEU A 45 -7.17 -3.12 3.40
CA LEU A 45 -8.60 -2.87 3.18
C LEU A 45 -9.29 -3.99 2.42
N ASP A 46 -8.65 -4.52 1.37
CA ASP A 46 -9.20 -5.64 0.59
C ASP A 46 -9.28 -6.91 1.43
N TRP A 47 -8.31 -7.12 2.32
CA TRP A 47 -8.31 -8.26 3.24
C TRP A 47 -9.45 -8.13 4.24
N TRP A 48 -9.58 -6.96 4.85
CA TRP A 48 -10.66 -6.69 5.79
C TRP A 48 -12.04 -6.80 5.15
N ALA A 49 -12.18 -6.36 3.90
CA ALA A 49 -13.43 -6.44 3.15
C ALA A 49 -13.72 -7.85 2.61
N GLY A 50 -12.77 -8.78 2.68
CA GLY A 50 -12.88 -10.09 2.03
C GLY A 50 -12.89 -10.01 0.50
N THR A 51 -12.39 -8.92 -0.08
CA THR A 51 -12.33 -8.67 -1.53
C THR A 51 -10.98 -9.02 -2.15
N GLN A 52 -10.10 -9.66 -1.37
CA GLN A 52 -8.83 -10.16 -1.87
C GLN A 52 -9.04 -11.03 -3.11
N PRO A 53 -8.21 -10.88 -4.15
CA PRO A 53 -8.25 -11.79 -5.27
C PRO A 53 -7.99 -13.21 -4.79
N VAL A 54 -8.88 -14.13 -5.15
CA VAL A 54 -8.65 -15.56 -4.98
C VAL A 54 -7.53 -15.96 -5.94
N TRP A 55 -6.36 -16.27 -5.37
CA TRP A 55 -5.32 -16.96 -6.12
C TRP A 55 -5.77 -18.41 -6.28
N THR A 56 -6.35 -18.74 -7.44
CA THR A 56 -6.63 -20.13 -7.78
C THR A 56 -5.31 -20.85 -8.05
N SER A 57 -4.74 -21.45 -6.99
CA SER A 57 -3.73 -22.49 -7.16
C SER A 57 -4.41 -23.72 -7.74
N THR A 58 -4.44 -23.82 -9.08
CA THR A 58 -4.58 -25.12 -9.73
C THR A 58 -3.28 -25.87 -9.50
N VAL A 59 -3.08 -26.41 -8.31
CA VAL A 59 -2.20 -27.57 -8.17
C VAL A 59 -3.04 -28.72 -8.71
N ALA A 60 -2.94 -28.92 -10.03
CA ALA A 60 -3.46 -30.12 -10.65
C ALA A 60 -2.80 -31.30 -9.94
N ALA A 61 -3.63 -32.14 -9.33
CA ALA A 61 -3.22 -33.46 -8.92
C ALA A 61 -2.62 -34.19 -10.12
N GLN A 62 -1.34 -34.54 -10.03
CA GLN A 62 -0.71 -35.72 -10.63
C GLN A 62 0.70 -35.88 -10.06
#